data_AF-A0A1I4BVK7-F1
#
_entry.id   AF-A0A1I4BVK7-F1
#
_cell.length_a   1.000
_cell.length_b   1.000
_cell.length_c   1.000
_cell.angle_alpha   90.00
_cell.angle_beta   90.00
_cell.angle_gamma   90.00
#
_symmetry.space_group_name_H-M   'P 1'
#
loop_
_entity.id
_entity.type
_entity.pdbx_description
1 polymer ?
#
loop_
_entity_poly.entity_id
_entity_poly.type
_entity_poly.pdbx_seq_one_letter_code
_entity_poly.pdbx_strand_id
1 'polypeptide(L)' 'MSGAQWTVGGCWLGCEREGVPVLWLGPVHTAAAIAPLYGCAECIARIEARAARYVDDRYRLDTPA' A
#
# COMPACT_ATOMS: atom_id res chain seq x y z
N MET A 1 2.51 19.24 -8.39
CA MET A 1 1.62 18.06 -8.49
C MET A 1 2.39 16.93 -9.15
N SER A 2 3.20 16.18 -8.41
CA SER A 2 3.73 14.91 -8.90
C SER A 2 2.61 13.89 -8.79
N GLY A 3 1.81 13.77 -9.86
CA GLY A 3 0.78 12.74 -9.95
C GLY A 3 1.45 11.38 -9.89
N ALA A 4 1.03 10.54 -8.95
CA ALA A 4 1.54 9.19 -8.83
C ALA A 4 1.28 8.46 -10.17
N GLN A 5 2.35 8.07 -10.87
CA GLN A 5 2.24 7.52 -12.22
C GLN A 5 1.89 6.02 -12.13
N TRP A 6 0.74 5.67 -12.71
CA TRP A 6 0.35 4.29 -12.92
C TRP A 6 1.15 3.68 -14.07
N THR A 7 1.60 2.43 -13.90
CA THR A 7 2.28 1.63 -14.93
C THR A 7 1.59 0.28 -15.07
N VAL A 8 1.80 -0.45 -16.17
CA VAL A 8 1.33 -1.83 -16.29
C VAL A 8 2.38 -2.77 -15.69
N GLY A 9 1.94 -3.67 -14.82
CA GLY A 9 2.82 -4.65 -14.18
C GLY A 9 2.08 -5.61 -13.25
N GLY A 10 2.84 -6.26 -12.37
CA GLY A 10 2.33 -7.17 -11.34
C GLY A 10 1.92 -6.45 -10.07
N CYS A 11 0.77 -6.80 -9.49
CA CYS A 11 0.38 -6.34 -8.17
C CYS A 11 1.04 -7.21 -7.11
N TRP A 12 1.99 -6.64 -6.35
CA TRP A 12 2.77 -7.35 -5.33
C TRP A 12 2.07 -7.41 -3.97
N LEU A 13 0.81 -6.98 -3.93
CA LEU A 13 -0.09 -7.15 -2.78
C LEU A 13 -0.85 -8.48 -2.94
N GLY A 14 -1.87 -8.70 -2.12
CA GLY A 14 -2.53 -10.01 -2.02
C GLY A 14 -3.38 -10.50 -3.20
N CYS A 15 -3.39 -9.83 -4.37
CA CYS A 15 -4.09 -10.37 -5.55
C CYS A 15 -3.16 -10.98 -6.60
N GLU A 16 -1.86 -10.65 -6.57
CA GLU A 16 -0.80 -11.22 -7.44
C GLU A 16 -1.10 -11.17 -8.96
N ARG A 17 -2.07 -10.35 -9.39
CA ARG A 17 -2.43 -10.22 -10.80
C ARG A 17 -1.31 -9.54 -11.58
N GLU A 18 -1.02 -10.09 -12.75
CA GLU A 18 -0.07 -9.55 -13.73
C GLU A 18 -0.78 -8.75 -14.83
N GLY A 19 -0.04 -7.86 -15.50
CA GLY A 19 -0.54 -7.10 -16.65
C GLY A 19 -1.64 -6.09 -16.32
N VAL A 20 -1.74 -5.65 -15.07
CA VAL A 20 -2.74 -4.67 -14.61
C VAL A 20 -2.11 -3.31 -14.33
N PRO A 21 -2.88 -2.21 -14.35
CA PRO A 21 -2.41 -0.92 -13.85
C PRO A 21 -2.04 -1.03 -12.37
N VAL A 22 -0.80 -0.67 -12.05
CA VAL A 22 -0.24 -0.63 -10.71
C VAL A 22 0.41 0.71 -10.41
N LEU A 23 0.38 1.10 -9.13
CA LEU A 23 1.01 2.30 -8.61
C LEU A 23 2.18 1.92 -7.71
N TRP A 24 3.27 2.69 -7.79
CA TRP A 24 4.37 2.59 -6.83
C TRP A 24 3.93 3.14 -5.46
N LEU A 25 4.03 2.31 -4.42
CA LEU A 25 3.62 2.64 -3.06
C LEU A 25 4.76 3.08 -2.14
N GLY A 26 6.00 2.82 -2.55
CA GLY A 26 7.19 3.02 -1.73
C GLY A 26 8.11 1.81 -1.74
N PRO A 27 9.24 1.89 -1.01
CA PRO A 27 10.10 0.72 -0.79
C PRO A 27 9.47 -0.24 0.23
N VAL A 28 9.53 -1.54 -0.05
CA VAL A 28 9.33 -2.60 0.94
C VAL A 28 10.68 -3.05 1.48
N HIS A 29 10.78 -3.17 2.80
CA HIS A 29 11.93 -3.74 3.50
C HIS A 29 11.66 -5.21 3.80
N THR A 30 12.58 -6.08 3.39
CA THR A 30 12.59 -7.50 3.74
C THR A 30 13.84 -7.80 4.56
N ALA A 31 13.92 -9.00 5.13
CA ALA A 31 15.13 -9.43 5.84
C ALA A 31 16.38 -9.45 4.94
N ALA A 32 16.22 -9.60 3.62
CA ALA A 32 17.31 -9.77 2.68
C ALA A 32 17.60 -8.53 1.81
N ALA A 33 16.60 -7.68 1.56
CA ALA A 33 16.70 -6.59 0.58
C ALA A 33 15.65 -5.49 0.77
N ILE A 34 15.89 -4.37 0.08
CA ILE A 34 14.91 -3.30 -0.15
C ILE A 34 14.49 -3.36 -1.63
N ALA A 35 13.19 -3.37 -1.91
CA ALA A 35 12.65 -3.43 -3.27
C ALA A 35 11.47 -2.43 -3.43
N PRO A 36 11.12 -1.99 -4.65
CA PRO A 36 9.91 -1.20 -4.85
C PRO A 36 8.67 -2.05 -4.59
N LEU A 37 7.59 -1.47 -4.05
CA LEU A 37 6.31 -2.15 -3.86
C LEU A 37 5.27 -1.55 -4.81
N TYR A 38 4.63 -2.41 -5.61
CA TYR A 38 3.59 -2.01 -6.55
C TYR A 38 2.24 -2.63 -6.21
N GLY A 39 1.17 -1.84 -6.30
CA GLY A 39 -0.20 -2.28 -6.00
C GLY A 39 -1.20 -1.87 -7.07
N CYS A 40 -2.19 -2.72 -7.37
CA CYS A 40 -3.33 -2.32 -8.19
C CYS A 40 -4.36 -1.53 -7.35
N ALA A 41 -5.23 -0.76 -8.01
CA ALA A 41 -6.19 0.13 -7.35
C ALA A 41 -7.06 -0.56 -6.27
N GLU A 42 -7.58 -1.75 -6.59
CA GLU A 42 -8.41 -2.53 -5.65
C GLU A 42 -7.64 -2.91 -4.37
N CYS A 43 -6.40 -3.38 -4.51
CA CYS A 43 -5.58 -3.76 -3.37
C CYS A 43 -5.09 -2.55 -2.56
N ILE A 44 -4.82 -1.43 -3.23
CA ILE A 44 -4.44 -0.18 -2.56
C ILE A 44 -5.57 0.29 -1.66
N ALA A 45 -6.81 0.37 -2.17
CA ALA A 45 -7.97 0.76 -1.38
C ALA A 45 -8.15 -0.12 -0.12
N ARG A 46 -7.89 -1.43 -0.24
CA ARG A 46 -7.96 -2.36 0.90
C ARG A 46 -6.89 -2.06 1.96
N ILE A 47 -5.67 -1.74 1.54
CA ILE A 47 -4.57 -1.39 2.45
C ILE A 47 -4.84 -0.05 3.12
N GLU A 48 -5.27 0.97 2.37
CA GLU A 48 -5.61 2.29 2.91
C GLU A 48 -6.72 2.19 3.96
N ALA A 49 -7.78 1.41 3.70
CA ALA A 49 -8.83 1.17 4.68
C ALA A 49 -8.31 0.48 5.95
N ARG A 50 -7.33 -0.42 5.84
CA ARG A 50 -6.71 -1.07 7.01
C ARG A 50 -5.81 -0.11 7.79
N ALA A 51 -5.04 0.71 7.08
CA ALA A 51 -4.19 1.74 7.68
C ALA A 51 -5.02 2.78 8.43
N ALA A 52 -6.11 3.26 7.83
CA ALA A 52 -7.03 4.20 8.46
C ALA A 52 -7.59 3.65 9.78
N ARG A 53 -8.07 2.39 9.79
CA ARG A 53 -8.53 1.74 11.04
C ARG A 53 -7.44 1.63 12.10
N TYR A 54 -6.24 1.23 11.71
CA TYR A 54 -5.12 1.11 12.64
C TYR A 54 -4.75 2.47 13.28
N VAL A 55 -4.76 3.54 12.48
CA VAL A 55 -4.49 4.90 12.97
C VAL A 55 -5.59 5.37 13.93
N ASP A 56 -6.86 5.15 13.59
CA ASP A 56 -8.00 5.49 14.45
C ASP A 56 -7.95 4.75 15.79
N ASP A 57 -7.74 3.43 15.76
CA ASP A 57 -7.61 2.60 16.96
C ASP A 57 -6.46 3.09 17.85
N ARG A 58 -5.33 3.45 17.25
CA ARG A 58 -4.14 3.92 17.98
C ARG A 58 -4.35 5.32 18.56
N TYR A 59 -5.01 6.22 17.83
CA TYR A 59 -5.36 7.55 18.34
C TYR A 59 -6.33 7.47 19.53
N ARG A 60 -7.28 6.53 19.50
CA ARG A 60 -8.20 6.26 20.61
C ARG A 60 -7.46 5.80 21.87
N LEU A 61 -6.39 5.00 21.73
CA LEU A 61 -5.56 4.58 22.87
C LEU A 61 -4.71 5.73 23.43
N ASP A 62 -4.25 6.64 22.57
CA ASP A 62 -3.35 7.72 22.95
C ASP A 62 -4.09 8.97 23.52
N THR A 63 -5.43 9.00 23.49
CA THR A 63 -6.22 10.10 24.08
C THR A 63 -6.34 9.91 25.61
N PRO A 64 -5.79 10.81 26.46
CA PRO A 64 -5.98 10.71 27.90
C PRO A 64 -7.45 10.94 28.26
N ALA A 65 -7.95 10.15 29.22
CA ALA A 65 -9.31 10.22 29.75
C ALA A 65 -9.66 11.59 30.35
#